data_AF-A0A7K9EIK7-F1
#
_entry.id   AF-A0A7K9EIK7-F1
#
_cell.length_a   1.000
_cell.length_b   1.000
_cell.length_c   1.000
_cell.angle_alpha   90.00
_cell.angle_beta   90.00
_cell.angle_gamma   90.00
#
_symmetry.space_group_name_H-M   'P 1'
#
loop_
_entity.id
_entity.type
_entity.pdbx_description
1 polymer ?
#
loop_
_entity_poly.entity_id
_entity_poly.type
_entity_poly.pdbx_seq_one_letter_code
_entity_poly.pdbx_strand_id
1 'polypeptide(L)' 'YAQDIGIDPDKEPELLWVAREGIMAPLPPNWKPCQEVTGDICYFNLATAQTSLEHPCDDHFKQLVIREREKL' A
#
# COMPACT_ATOMS: atom_id res chain seq x y z
N TYR A 1 -3.60 -5.48 3.69
CA TYR A 1 -3.57 -4.11 3.15
C TYR A 1 -4.07 -3.05 4.11
N ALA A 2 -5.34 -3.05 4.55
CA ALA A 2 -5.84 -2.01 5.48
C ALA A 2 -4.95 -1.84 6.72
N GLN A 3 -4.58 -2.96 7.36
CA GLN A 3 -3.65 -2.96 8.48
C GLN A 3 -2.23 -2.51 8.09
N ASP A 4 -1.76 -2.84 6.88
CA ASP A 4 -0.43 -2.47 6.38
C ASP A 4 -0.27 -0.95 6.22
N ILE A 5 -1.37 -0.24 5.96
CA ILE A 5 -1.42 1.24 5.91
C ILE A 5 -1.92 1.87 7.22
N GLY A 6 -2.07 1.08 8.28
CA GLY A 6 -2.36 1.57 9.64
C GLY A 6 -3.84 1.83 9.94
N ILE A 7 -4.77 1.19 9.24
CA ILE A 7 -6.22 1.20 9.52
C ILE A 7 -6.60 -0.02 10.35
N ASP A 8 -7.29 0.18 11.46
CA ASP A 8 -8.01 -0.87 12.18
C ASP A 8 -9.40 -1.07 11.55
N PRO A 9 -9.65 -2.17 10.80
CA PRO A 9 -10.90 -2.36 10.06
C PRO A 9 -12.14 -2.48 10.97
N ASP A 10 -11.96 -2.90 12.22
CA ASP A 10 -13.05 -3.07 13.18
C ASP A 10 -13.39 -1.76 13.90
N LYS A 11 -12.38 -0.90 14.12
CA LYS A 11 -12.55 0.38 14.81
C LYS A 11 -12.72 1.59 13.90
N GLU A 12 -12.24 1.49 12.67
CA GLU A 12 -12.17 2.60 11.70
C GLU A 12 -12.77 2.20 10.34
N PRO A 13 -14.02 1.68 10.29
CA PRO A 13 -14.66 1.27 9.04
C PRO A 13 -14.78 2.41 8.02
N GLU A 14 -14.87 3.66 8.48
CA GLU A 14 -14.89 4.87 7.68
C GLU A 14 -13.58 5.16 6.93
N LEU A 15 -12.47 4.54 7.31
CA LEU A 15 -11.19 4.69 6.61
C LEU A 15 -10.93 3.57 5.60
N LEU A 16 -11.78 2.53 5.55
CA LEU A 16 -11.60 1.38 4.65
C LEU A 16 -11.58 1.74 3.16
N TRP A 17 -12.16 2.87 2.78
CA TRP A 17 -12.08 3.36 1.40
C TRP A 17 -10.63 3.68 1.00
N VAL A 18 -9.79 4.15 1.93
CA VAL A 18 -8.37 4.44 1.67
C VAL A 18 -7.62 3.15 1.34
N ALA A 19 -7.90 2.06 2.08
CA ALA A 19 -7.34 0.75 1.79
C ALA A 19 -7.79 0.23 0.41
N ARG A 20 -9.05 0.44 0.03
CA ARG A 20 -9.57 0.05 -1.28
C ARG A 20 -8.85 0.79 -2.41
N GLU A 21 -8.70 2.10 -2.28
CA GLU A 21 -7.97 2.92 -3.25
C GLU A 21 -6.51 2.48 -3.38
N GLY A 22 -5.84 2.14 -2.27
CA GLY A 22 -4.46 1.68 -2.32
C GLY A 22 -4.24 0.33 -2.98
N ILE A 23 -5.17 -0.62 -2.84
CA ILE A 23 -5.13 -1.89 -3.59
C ILE A 23 -5.35 -1.68 -5.09
N MET A 24 -6.21 -0.73 -5.46
CA MET A 24 -6.53 -0.44 -6.85
C MET A 24 -5.54 0.53 -7.51
N ALA A 25 -4.65 1.14 -6.72
CA ALA A 25 -3.71 2.12 -7.20
C ALA A 25 -2.74 1.49 -8.20
N PRO A 26 -2.55 2.10 -9.38
CA PRO A 26 -1.53 1.64 -10.31
C PRO A 26 -0.14 1.80 -9.66
N LEU A 27 0.72 0.82 -9.89
CA LEU A 27 2.12 0.93 -9.47
C LEU A 27 2.79 2.13 -10.14
N PRO A 28 3.71 2.82 -9.46
CA PRO A 28 4.44 3.92 -10.07
C PRO A 28 5.25 3.45 -11.28
N PRO A 29 5.58 4.35 -12.22
CA PRO A 29 6.41 4.00 -13.37
C PRO A 29 7.69 3.27 -12.93
N ASN A 30 8.01 2.18 -13.63
CA ASN A 30 9.17 1.30 -13.38
C ASN A 30 9.02 0.28 -12.24
N TRP A 31 7.93 0.25 -11.49
CA TRP A 31 7.68 -0.83 -10.53
C TRP A 31 6.93 -2.00 -11.17
N LYS A 32 7.30 -3.22 -10.81
CA LYS A 32 6.60 -4.45 -11.20
C LYS A 32 6.42 -5.38 -10.01
N PRO A 33 5.27 -6.07 -9.90
CA PRO A 33 5.11 -7.14 -8.93
C PRO A 33 5.87 -8.37 -9.43
N CYS A 34 6.63 -8.99 -8.53
CA CYS A 34 7.32 -10.25 -8.72
C CYS A 34 6.83 -11.19 -7.63
N GLN A 35 6.41 -12.39 -8.00
CA GLN A 35 6.05 -13.41 -7.03
C GLN A 35 7.28 -14.24 -6.72
N GLU A 36 7.64 -14.35 -5.43
CA GLU A 36 8.71 -15.21 -4.97
C GLU A 36 8.28 -16.68 -4.95
N VAL A 37 9.25 -17.59 -4.83
CA VAL A 37 9.01 -19.05 -4.82
C VAL A 37 8.14 -19.46 -3.62
N THR A 38 8.17 -18.69 -2.53
CA THR A 38 7.34 -18.89 -1.34
C THR A 38 5.87 -18.54 -1.55
N GLY A 39 5.55 -17.83 -2.65
CA GLY A 39 4.23 -17.33 -2.96
C GLY A 39 4.02 -15.86 -2.56
N ASP A 40 4.98 -15.25 -1.87
CA ASP A 40 4.94 -13.84 -1.45
C ASP A 40 5.12 -12.89 -2.64
N ILE A 41 4.47 -11.73 -2.59
CA ILE A 41 4.59 -10.68 -3.60
C ILE A 41 5.67 -9.69 -3.16
N CYS A 42 6.68 -9.48 -3.99
CA CYS A 42 7.62 -8.39 -3.88
C CYS A 42 7.48 -7.41 -5.05
N TYR A 43 7.92 -6.17 -4.86
CA TYR A 43 7.87 -5.10 -5.84
C TYR A 43 9.28 -4.78 -6.27
N PHE A 44 9.57 -4.88 -7.57
CA PHE A 44 10.87 -4.58 -8.14
C PHE A 44 10.83 -3.30 -8.96
N ASN A 45 11.73 -2.37 -8.65
CA ASN A 45 11.94 -1.15 -9.42
C ASN A 45 12.99 -1.40 -10.51
N LEU A 46 12.54 -1.39 -11.76
CA LEU A 46 13.36 -1.62 -12.95
C LEU A 46 14.41 -0.53 -13.20
N ALA A 47 14.18 0.70 -12.71
CA ALA A 47 15.08 1.82 -12.93
C ALA A 47 16.25 1.84 -11.94
N THR A 48 15.99 1.47 -10.68
CA THR A 48 16.99 1.52 -9.58
C THR A 48 17.50 0.14 -9.16
N ALA A 49 16.92 -0.94 -9.71
CA ALA A 49 17.15 -2.32 -9.29
C ALA A 49 16.85 -2.57 -7.79
N GLN A 50 15.94 -1.79 -7.21
CA GLN A 50 15.50 -1.96 -5.83
C GLN A 50 14.36 -2.97 -5.73
N THR A 51 14.38 -3.80 -4.70
CA THR A 51 13.26 -4.69 -4.34
C THR A 51 12.65 -4.23 -3.02
N SER A 52 11.34 -4.22 -2.94
CA SER A 52 10.57 -3.89 -1.74
C SER A 52 9.53 -4.98 -1.48
N LEU A 53 9.32 -5.35 -0.23
CA LEU A 53 8.17 -6.18 0.17
C LEU A 53 6.92 -5.32 0.41
N GLU A 54 7.11 -4.03 0.73
CA GLU A 54 6.03 -3.06 0.85
C GLU A 54 5.64 -2.52 -0.53
N HIS A 55 4.35 -2.25 -0.71
CA HIS A 55 3.87 -1.69 -1.96
C HIS A 55 4.36 -0.23 -2.07
N PRO A 56 4.90 0.19 -3.22
CA PRO A 56 5.61 1.47 -3.36
C PRO A 56 4.74 2.71 -3.16
N CYS A 57 3.41 2.55 -3.14
CA CYS A 57 2.49 3.63 -2.80
C CYS A 57 2.05 3.61 -1.33
N ASP A 58 2.51 2.68 -0.49
CA ASP A 58 1.99 2.51 0.86
C ASP A 58 2.25 3.72 1.75
N ASP A 59 3.40 4.39 1.62
CA ASP A 59 3.66 5.64 2.34
C ASP A 59 2.65 6.72 2.00
N HIS A 60 2.21 6.81 0.74
CA HIS A 60 1.18 7.75 0.33
C HIS A 60 -0.16 7.46 1.04
N PHE A 61 -0.57 6.19 1.08
CA PHE A 61 -1.82 5.78 1.71
C PHE A 61 -1.74 5.86 3.24
N LYS A 62 -0.60 5.53 3.87
CA LYS A 62 -0.35 5.76 5.31
C LYS A 62 -0.54 7.24 5.67
N GLN A 63 0.00 8.16 4.88
CA GLN A 63 -0.20 9.60 5.10
C GLN A 63 -1.65 10.04 4.87
N LEU A 64 -2.33 9.46 3.89
CA LEU A 64 -3.75 9.73 3.65
C LEU A 64 -4.61 9.27 4.83
N VAL A 65 -4.33 8.08 5.40
CA VAL A 65 -5.00 7.59 6.62
C VAL A 65 -4.84 8.57 7.77
N ILE A 66 -3.63 9.05 8.04
CA ILE A 66 -3.37 10.03 9.10
C ILE A 66 -4.20 11.30 8.88
N ARG A 67 -4.18 11.86 7.66
CA ARG A 67 -4.92 13.07 7.32
C ARG A 67 -6.44 12.90 7.44
N GLU A 68 -6.99 11.77 6.99
CA GLU A 68 -8.43 11.53 7.05
C GLU A 68 -8.89 11.26 8.48
N ARG A 69 -8.05 10.59 9.29
CA ARG A 69 -8.30 10.39 10.73
C ARG A 69 -8.37 11.69 11.50
N GLU A 70 -7.55 12.70 11.16
CA GLU A 70 -7.59 14.03 11.78
C GLU A 70 -8.88 14.83 11.50
N LYS A 71 -9.68 14.41 10.52
CA LYS A 71 -10.93 15.09 10.15
C LYS A 71 -12.17 14.51 10.85
N LEU A 72 -12.01 13.38 11.54
CA LEU A 72 -13.07 12.69 12.28
C LEU A 72 -13.21 13.26 13.70
#